data_AF-A0A535B3A9-F1
#
_entry.id   AF-A0A535B3A9-F1
#
_cell.length_a   1.000
_cell.length_b   1.000
_cell.length_c   1.000
_cell.angle_alpha   90.00
_cell.angle_beta   90.00
_cell.angle_gamma   90.00
#
_symmetry.space_group_name_H-M   'P 1'
#
loop_
_entity.id
_entity.type
_entity.pdbx_description
1 polymer ?
#
loop_
_entity_poly.entity_id
_entity_poly.type
_entity_poly.pdbx_seq_one_letter_code
_entity_poly.pdbx_strand_id
1 'polypeptide(L)'
;MELQKINVKFFATDPNNPPLTDFIDLFHGWIQATDGVYHDVADYSHMQAGPGIVLVANDANVSIDETDNRRGLLYSQKSPLSGSNPEKIRTVLRSALENCPATRR
;
A
#
# COMPACT_ATOMS: atom_id res chain seq x y z
N MET A 1 -18.14 17.64 4.27
CA MET A 1 -17.62 16.54 3.46
C MET A 1 -16.96 15.55 4.41
N GLU A 2 -17.38 14.28 4.38
CA GLU A 2 -16.82 13.23 5.25
C GLU A 2 -15.83 12.37 4.44
N LEU A 3 -14.54 12.44 4.77
CA LEU A 3 -13.51 11.64 4.10
C LEU A 3 -13.60 10.18 4.53
N GLN A 4 -13.62 9.25 3.57
CA GLN A 4 -13.65 7.80 3.84
C GLN A 4 -12.71 7.01 2.93
N LYS A 5 -12.40 7.51 1.73
CA LYS A 5 -11.39 6.92 0.83
C LYS A 5 -10.15 7.81 0.87
N ILE A 6 -9.16 7.42 1.66
CA ILE A 6 -7.92 8.17 1.83
C ILE A 6 -6.77 7.29 1.36
N ASN A 7 -5.98 7.84 0.43
CA ASN A 7 -4.82 7.19 -0.16
C ASN A 7 -3.57 7.97 0.21
N VAL A 8 -2.51 7.27 0.61
CA VAL A 8 -1.19 7.84 0.90
C VAL A 8 -0.16 7.11 0.04
N LYS A 9 0.54 7.83 -0.82
CA LYS A 9 1.58 7.29 -1.69
C LYS A 9 2.95 7.85 -1.31
N PHE A 10 3.88 6.97 -0.97
CA PHE A 10 5.29 7.29 -0.81
C PHE A 10 6.02 6.97 -2.11
N PHE A 11 6.53 8.00 -2.79
CA PHE A 11 7.22 7.82 -4.07
C PHE A 11 8.59 7.18 -3.86
N ALA A 12 8.92 6.22 -4.72
CA ALA A 12 10.24 5.61 -4.75
C ALA A 12 11.27 6.61 -5.29
N THR A 13 12.46 6.62 -4.69
CA THR A 13 13.59 7.42 -5.17
C THR A 13 14.13 6.88 -6.50
N ASP A 14 14.18 5.55 -6.64
CA ASP A 14 14.49 4.86 -7.88
C ASP A 14 13.25 4.04 -8.31
N PRO A 15 12.43 4.55 -9.24
CA PRO A 15 11.18 3.90 -9.61
C PRO A 15 11.38 2.64 -10.47
N ASN A 16 12.58 2.37 -10.98
CA ASN A 16 12.82 1.20 -11.84
C ASN A 16 13.49 0.04 -11.10
N ASN A 17 13.88 0.23 -9.83
CA ASN A 17 14.66 -0.74 -9.07
C ASN A 17 14.10 -0.85 -7.63
N PRO A 18 13.77 -2.07 -7.15
CA PRO A 18 13.83 -3.37 -7.83
C PRO A 18 12.67 -3.58 -8.84
N PRO A 19 12.73 -4.61 -9.72
CA PRO A 19 11.61 -5.06 -10.54
C PRO A 19 10.32 -5.26 -9.73
N LEU A 20 9.15 -5.01 -10.34
CA LEU A 20 7.87 -5.15 -9.64
C LEU A 20 7.65 -6.56 -9.08
N THR A 21 8.05 -7.59 -9.83
CA THR A 21 7.86 -8.99 -9.45
C THR A 21 8.58 -9.36 -8.16
N ASP A 22 9.66 -8.66 -7.80
CA ASP A 22 10.42 -8.92 -6.57
C ASP A 22 9.59 -8.57 -5.31
N PHE A 23 8.59 -7.69 -5.45
CA PHE A 23 7.68 -7.35 -4.35
C PHE A 23 6.63 -8.43 -4.09
N ILE A 24 6.42 -9.38 -5.02
CA ILE A 24 5.51 -10.52 -4.81
C ILE A 24 6.04 -11.37 -3.65
N ASP A 25 7.32 -11.73 -3.67
CA ASP A 25 7.94 -12.52 -2.60
C ASP A 25 7.98 -11.76 -1.26
N LEU A 26 8.25 -10.45 -1.31
CA LEU A 26 8.17 -9.60 -0.12
C LEU A 26 6.78 -9.66 0.53
N PHE A 27 5.73 -9.50 -0.27
CA PHE A 27 4.36 -9.51 0.22
C PHE A 27 3.88 -10.89 0.66
N HIS A 28 4.31 -11.97 0.01
CA HIS A 28 4.10 -13.33 0.55
C HIS A 28 4.75 -13.50 1.93
N GLY A 29 5.95 -12.94 2.13
CA GLY A 29 6.59 -12.91 3.45
C GLY A 29 5.75 -12.17 4.50
N TRP A 30 5.08 -11.08 4.13
CA TRP A 30 4.21 -10.33 5.04
C TRP A 30 2.92 -11.07 5.36
N ILE A 31 2.33 -11.76 4.38
CA ILE A 31 1.17 -12.64 4.60
C ILE A 31 1.53 -13.72 5.62
N GLN A 32 2.70 -14.37 5.45
CA GLN A 32 3.16 -15.42 6.37
C GLN A 32 3.51 -14.89 7.78
N ALA A 33 4.00 -13.66 7.87
CA ALA A 33 4.42 -13.04 9.13
C ALA A 33 3.28 -12.40 9.92
N THR A 34 2.08 -12.29 9.36
CA THR A 34 0.92 -11.68 10.03
C THR A 34 -0.19 -12.70 10.21
N ASP A 35 -0.87 -12.65 11.35
CA ASP A 35 -1.99 -13.56 11.62
C ASP A 35 -3.27 -13.04 10.98
N GLY A 36 -3.45 -13.33 9.69
CA GLY A 36 -4.68 -13.05 8.95
C GLY A 36 -4.92 -11.57 8.61
N VAL A 37 -3.91 -10.69 8.75
CA VAL A 37 -4.04 -9.27 8.37
C VAL A 37 -4.10 -9.13 6.86
N TYR A 38 -3.15 -9.73 6.15
CA TYR A 38 -3.11 -9.77 4.70
C TYR A 38 -3.58 -11.12 4.18
N HIS A 39 -4.23 -11.12 3.02
CA HIS A 39 -4.94 -12.29 2.50
C HIS A 39 -4.33 -12.80 1.19
N ASP A 40 -3.96 -11.90 0.28
CA ASP A 40 -3.56 -12.26 -1.07
C ASP A 40 -2.68 -11.19 -1.74
N VAL A 41 -1.99 -11.58 -2.81
CA VAL A 41 -1.23 -10.70 -3.70
C VAL A 41 -1.82 -10.76 -5.10
N ALA A 42 -2.24 -9.60 -5.62
CA ALA A 42 -2.66 -9.46 -7.02
C ALA A 42 -1.53 -8.85 -7.86
N ASP A 43 -1.19 -9.54 -8.96
CA ASP A 43 -0.14 -9.13 -9.90
C ASP A 43 -0.73 -8.40 -11.12
N TYR A 44 -0.51 -7.09 -11.18
CA TYR A 44 -0.79 -6.24 -12.35
C TYR A 44 0.49 -5.67 -12.96
N SER A 45 1.63 -6.32 -12.79
CA SER A 45 2.93 -5.86 -13.31
C SER A 45 2.98 -5.72 -14.84
N HIS A 46 2.08 -6.42 -15.55
CA HIS A 46 1.90 -6.31 -17.00
C HIS A 46 1.12 -5.05 -17.44
N MET A 47 0.45 -4.36 -16.51
CA MET A 47 -0.33 -3.16 -16.83
C MET A 47 0.54 -1.91 -16.76
N GLN A 48 0.74 -1.25 -17.89
CA GLN A 48 1.46 0.03 -17.95
C GLN A 48 0.74 1.11 -17.13
N ALA A 49 1.49 1.80 -16.26
CA ALA A 49 0.98 2.82 -15.35
C ALA A 49 -0.21 2.33 -14.50
N GLY A 50 -0.21 1.04 -14.16
CA GLY A 50 -1.27 0.39 -13.41
C GLY A 50 -1.00 0.30 -11.90
N PRO A 51 -1.83 -0.48 -11.18
CA PRO A 51 -1.71 -0.71 -9.74
C PRO A 51 -0.43 -1.46 -9.32
N GLY A 52 0.32 -2.01 -10.28
CA GLY A 52 1.51 -2.82 -10.04
C GLY A 52 1.20 -4.07 -9.19
N ILE A 53 1.88 -4.23 -8.07
CA ILE A 53 1.64 -5.37 -7.16
C ILE A 53 0.78 -4.90 -6.00
N VAL A 54 -0.35 -5.56 -5.75
CA VAL A 54 -1.31 -5.18 -4.70
C VAL A 54 -1.39 -6.27 -3.63
N LEU A 55 -1.02 -5.93 -2.40
CA LEU A 55 -1.25 -6.70 -1.19
C LEU A 55 -2.64 -6.40 -0.62
N VAL A 56 -3.51 -7.40 -0.66
CA VAL A 56 -4.92 -7.28 -0.26
C VAL A 56 -5.07 -7.59 1.23
N ALA A 57 -5.72 -6.70 1.96
CA ALA A 57 -6.08 -6.86 3.38
C ALA A 57 -7.55 -6.50 3.58
N ASN A 58 -8.19 -6.80 4.70
CA ASN A 58 -9.58 -6.37 4.94
C ASN A 58 -9.70 -4.83 4.98
N ASP A 59 -8.86 -4.18 5.80
CA ASP A 59 -9.04 -2.77 6.14
C ASP A 59 -8.39 -1.77 5.18
N ALA A 60 -7.21 -2.12 4.67
CA ALA A 60 -6.49 -1.28 3.73
C ALA A 60 -5.61 -2.13 2.81
N ASN A 61 -5.59 -1.77 1.53
CA ASN A 61 -4.65 -2.39 0.61
C ASN A 61 -3.31 -1.67 0.68
N VAL A 62 -2.23 -2.42 0.54
CA VAL A 62 -0.89 -1.89 0.28
C VAL A 62 -0.52 -2.26 -1.15
N SER A 63 0.13 -1.37 -1.89
CA SER A 63 0.54 -1.67 -3.26
C SER A 63 1.85 -1.01 -3.63
N ILE A 64 2.56 -1.61 -4.58
CA ILE A 64 3.63 -0.94 -5.32
C ILE A 64 2.99 -0.41 -6.60
N ASP A 65 2.47 0.82 -6.50
CA ASP A 65 1.61 1.44 -7.49
C ASP A 65 2.42 2.26 -8.49
N GLU A 66 2.13 2.08 -9.78
CA GLU A 66 2.78 2.79 -10.88
C GLU A 66 1.87 3.81 -11.57
N THR A 67 0.67 4.04 -11.04
CA THR A 67 -0.26 5.07 -11.52
C THR A 67 0.48 6.40 -11.72
N ASP A 68 0.15 7.10 -12.81
CA ASP A 68 0.82 8.31 -13.30
C ASP A 68 2.29 8.12 -13.70
N ASN A 69 2.72 6.88 -14.00
CA ASN A 69 4.12 6.51 -14.29
C ASN A 69 5.07 6.85 -13.14
N ARG A 70 4.57 6.81 -11.90
CA ARG A 70 5.34 7.15 -10.70
C ARG A 70 5.27 6.01 -9.71
N ARG A 71 6.27 5.13 -9.71
CA ARG A 71 6.32 4.01 -8.75
C ARG A 71 6.37 4.52 -7.31
N GLY A 72 5.58 3.88 -6.44
CA GLY A 72 5.61 4.16 -5.01
C GLY A 72 4.79 3.18 -4.19
N LEU A 73 5.04 3.15 -2.89
CA LEU A 73 4.22 2.41 -1.94
C LEU A 73 2.93 3.19 -1.70
N LEU A 74 1.80 2.63 -2.11
CA LEU A 74 0.48 3.20 -1.92
C LEU A 74 -0.28 2.42 -0.84
N TYR A 75 -0.66 3.13 0.22
CA TYR A 75 -1.61 2.66 1.23
C TYR A 75 -3.00 3.22 0.91
N SER A 76 -3.97 2.33 0.77
CA SER A 76 -5.35 2.67 0.42
C SER A 76 -6.32 2.21 1.50
N GLN A 77 -6.80 3.15 2.31
CA GLN A 77 -7.81 2.89 3.34
C GLN A 77 -9.14 2.51 2.69
N LYS A 78 -9.67 1.33 3.00
CA LYS A 78 -10.94 0.81 2.47
C LYS A 78 -12.05 0.87 3.50
N SER A 79 -11.74 0.46 4.73
CA SER A 79 -12.70 0.46 5.83
C SER A 79 -13.00 1.90 6.27
N PRO A 80 -14.27 2.24 6.55
CA PRO A 80 -14.64 3.55 7.06
C PRO A 80 -13.88 3.89 8.34
N LEU A 81 -13.48 5.15 8.48
CA LEU A 81 -12.85 5.68 9.69
C LEU A 81 -13.82 6.58 10.44
N SER A 82 -13.85 6.43 11.76
CA SER A 82 -14.55 7.32 12.67
C SER A 82 -13.74 8.58 12.99
N GLY A 83 -14.41 9.60 13.52
CA GLY A 83 -13.79 10.86 13.94
C GLY A 83 -13.85 11.97 12.89
N SER A 84 -13.17 13.07 13.15
CA SER A 84 -13.06 14.22 12.25
C SER A 84 -12.08 13.97 11.11
N ASN A 85 -12.21 14.69 9.99
CA ASN A 85 -11.30 14.55 8.85
C ASN A 85 -9.80 14.68 9.21
N PRO A 86 -9.35 15.63 10.05
CA PRO A 86 -7.96 15.69 10.48
C PRO A 86 -7.49 14.44 11.23
N GLU A 87 -8.36 13.84 12.05
CA GLU A 87 -8.05 12.60 12.77
C GLU A 87 -7.91 11.44 11.79
N LYS A 88 -8.85 11.30 10.82
CA LYS A 88 -8.77 10.28 9.78
C LYS A 88 -7.48 10.39 8.97
N ILE A 89 -7.09 11.59 8.56
CA ILE A 89 -5.83 11.83 7.82
C ILE A 89 -4.62 11.41 8.65
N ARG A 90 -4.57 11.78 9.94
CA ARG A 90 -3.47 11.38 10.85
C ARG A 90 -3.40 9.86 11.01
N THR A 91 -4.54 9.21 11.18
CA THR A 91 -4.62 7.74 11.29
C THR A 91 -4.07 7.07 10.04
N VAL A 92 -4.55 7.47 8.85
CA VAL A 92 -4.10 6.87 7.59
C VAL A 92 -2.62 7.13 7.31
N LEU A 93 -2.12 8.34 7.59
CA LEU A 93 -0.70 8.63 7.45
C LEU A 93 0.17 7.77 8.39
N ARG A 94 -0.25 7.58 9.64
CA ARG A 94 0.45 6.72 10.60
C ARG A 94 0.46 5.27 10.11
N SER A 95 -0.69 4.72 9.74
CA SER A 95 -0.79 3.35 9.23
C SER A 95 0.04 3.17 7.96
N ALA A 96 0.05 4.15 7.06
CA ALA A 96 0.88 4.12 5.86
C ALA A 96 2.38 4.09 6.20
N LEU A 97 2.84 4.85 7.21
CA LEU A 97 4.23 4.82 7.68
C LEU A 97 4.61 3.48 8.33
N GLU A 98 3.73 2.86 9.12
CA GLU A 98 3.96 1.55 9.74
C GLU A 98 4.07 0.41 8.72
N ASN A 99 3.45 0.60 7.56
CA ASN A 99 3.50 -0.31 6.42
C ASN A 99 4.67 0.01 5.46
N CYS A 100 5.45 1.05 5.72
CA CYS A 100 6.61 1.37 4.90
C CYS A 100 7.80 0.46 5.28
N PRO A 101 8.40 -0.27 4.33
CA PRO A 101 9.52 -1.19 4.61
C PRO A 101 10.72 -0.49 5.26
N ALA A 102 10.95 0.80 4.98
CA ALA A 102 12.08 1.57 5.50
C ALA A 102 12.04 1.80 7.02
N THR A 103 10.90 1.54 7.68
CA THR A 103 10.67 1.90 9.09
C THR A 103 10.80 0.72 10.05
N ARG A 104 10.92 -0.53 9.56
CA ARG A 104 11.25 -1.69 10.39
C ARG A 104 12.76 -1.91 10.40
N ARG A 105 13.46 -1.21 11.30
CA ARG A 105 14.83 -1.57 11.74
C ARG A 105 14.77 -2.39 13.01
#